data_AF-A0AAE0XB38-F1
#
_entry.id   AF-A0AAE0XB38-F1
#
_cell.length_a   1.000
_cell.length_b   1.000
_cell.length_c   1.000
_cell.angle_alpha   90.00
_cell.angle_beta   90.00
_cell.angle_gamma   90.00
#
_symmetry.space_group_name_H-M   'P 1'
#
loop_
_entity.id
_entity.type
_entity.pdbx_description
1 polymer ?
#
loop_
_entity_poly.entity_id
_entity_poly.type
_entity_poly.pdbx_seq_one_letter_code
_entity_poly.pdbx_strand_id
1 'polypeptide(L)'
;MTSTFSCAATASGHSASKSIILVGWSVHTEIRATLALFPRLLSHLDSWADLAEIVAVMAGILVRSKKRRSLRDTMLTLGFPSHDKYTVQDILRQHAHDAGMDATRTAAAMLALMAYPLRQIAIPEWTMNEKEARKRLSGRPPRSEFPHAVRICVDSGGAMPITISSPAKLDAFVRQRFESGGAPAAVAICPPNAPETRKTHGWVCFVGLDVMEGFVGQLQGCVVDGKTLRLCIDGPFEVEEERLNELRLRRQDQVVADVATALRKASFLDEFQGAFDFGEEELGNCCFGG
;
A
#
# COMPACT_ATOMS: atom_id res chain seq x y z
N MET A 1 -46.58 -1.40 9.97
CA MET A 1 -46.81 -0.08 9.33
C MET A 1 -46.10 -0.09 7.99
N THR A 2 -46.82 -0.46 6.93
CA THR A 2 -46.35 -0.56 5.54
C THR A 2 -46.82 0.68 4.79
N SER A 3 -45.89 1.54 4.40
CA SER A 3 -46.17 2.73 3.58
C SER A 3 -45.95 2.38 2.11
N THR A 4 -47.03 2.27 1.35
CA THR A 4 -47.02 2.18 -0.11
C THR A 4 -46.92 3.59 -0.70
N PHE A 5 -45.83 3.88 -1.39
CA PHE A 5 -45.68 5.10 -2.19
C PHE A 5 -46.36 4.90 -3.55
N SER A 6 -47.47 5.60 -3.78
CA SER A 6 -48.11 5.74 -5.08
C SER A 6 -47.62 7.03 -5.73
N CYS A 7 -46.87 6.92 -6.83
CA CYS A 7 -46.40 8.08 -7.58
C CYS A 7 -47.37 8.34 -8.74
N ALA A 8 -48.24 9.33 -8.59
CA ALA A 8 -49.04 9.87 -9.68
C ALA A 8 -48.15 10.79 -10.53
N ALA A 9 -47.94 10.44 -11.80
CA ALA A 9 -47.19 11.26 -12.74
C ALA A 9 -48.11 12.33 -13.36
N THR A 10 -48.11 13.54 -12.80
CA THR A 10 -48.60 14.72 -13.49
C THR A 10 -47.49 15.27 -14.38
N ALA A 11 -47.65 15.08 -15.70
CA ALA A 11 -46.81 15.65 -16.73
C ALA A 11 -46.99 17.18 -16.77
N SER A 12 -46.13 17.90 -16.05
CA SER A 12 -45.90 19.33 -16.24
C SER A 12 -44.51 19.50 -16.83
N GLY A 13 -44.40 20.31 -17.88
CA GLY A 13 -43.18 20.59 -18.64
C GLY A 13 -42.12 21.35 -17.84
N HIS A 14 -41.61 20.72 -16.79
CA HIS A 14 -40.38 21.12 -16.11
C HIS A 14 -39.22 20.65 -16.97
N SER A 15 -38.28 21.55 -17.27
CA SER A 15 -36.92 21.13 -17.62
C SER A 15 -36.51 20.14 -16.53
N ALA A 16 -36.31 18.86 -16.88
CA ALA A 16 -36.08 17.82 -15.90
C ALA A 16 -34.92 18.25 -14.99
N SER A 17 -35.25 18.67 -13.77
CA SER A 17 -34.24 19.13 -12.81
C SER A 17 -33.33 17.93 -12.58
N LYS A 18 -32.06 18.07 -12.96
CA LYS A 18 -31.11 16.97 -12.84
C LYS A 18 -31.00 16.59 -11.37
N SER A 19 -31.50 15.41 -11.03
CA SER A 19 -31.40 14.92 -9.66
C SER A 19 -29.95 14.51 -9.36
N ILE A 20 -29.45 14.91 -8.19
CA ILE A 20 -28.10 14.61 -7.72
C ILE A 20 -28.20 13.70 -6.49
N ILE A 21 -27.64 12.50 -6.61
CA ILE A 21 -27.61 11.49 -5.55
C ILE A 21 -26.15 11.29 -5.12
N LEU A 22 -25.88 11.43 -3.82
CA LEU A 22 -24.58 11.12 -3.26
C LEU A 22 -24.45 9.61 -3.03
N VAL A 23 -23.40 8.99 -3.55
CA VAL A 23 -23.12 7.57 -3.37
C VAL A 23 -21.77 7.43 -2.68
N GLY A 24 -21.72 6.64 -1.61
CA GLY A 24 -20.47 6.36 -0.91
C GLY A 24 -20.49 5.00 -0.23
N TRP A 25 -19.37 4.65 0.39
CA TRP A 25 -19.20 3.42 1.15
C TRP A 25 -19.16 3.73 2.64
N SER A 26 -20.19 3.35 3.40
CA SER A 26 -20.36 3.78 4.81
C SER A 26 -20.50 5.31 4.96
N VAL A 27 -21.33 5.91 4.10
CA VAL A 27 -21.60 7.36 3.98
C VAL A 27 -21.90 8.01 5.34
N HIS A 28 -22.58 7.31 6.25
CA HIS A 28 -22.94 7.85 7.56
C HIS A 28 -21.76 8.41 8.37
N THR A 29 -20.58 7.81 8.26
CA THR A 29 -19.38 8.29 8.95
C THR A 29 -18.77 9.48 8.23
N GLU A 30 -18.72 9.43 6.90
CA GLU A 30 -18.08 10.45 6.05
C GLU A 30 -18.89 11.74 5.99
N ILE A 31 -20.22 11.64 5.93
CA ILE A 31 -21.10 12.79 5.74
C ILE A 31 -20.95 13.82 6.86
N ARG A 32 -20.67 13.41 8.10
CA ARG A 32 -20.41 14.35 9.21
C ARG A 32 -19.17 15.19 8.95
N ALA A 33 -18.09 14.56 8.52
CA ALA A 33 -16.85 15.26 8.18
C ALA A 33 -17.03 16.15 6.94
N THR A 34 -17.73 15.65 5.92
CA THR A 34 -18.03 16.41 4.70
C THR A 34 -18.87 17.66 5.01
N LEU A 35 -19.88 17.56 5.87
CA LEU A 35 -20.74 18.69 6.22
C LEU A 35 -20.05 19.74 7.10
N ALA A 36 -19.03 19.35 7.87
CA ALA A 36 -18.19 20.30 8.57
C ALA A 36 -17.39 21.19 7.60
N LEU A 37 -16.94 20.64 6.47
CA LEU A 37 -16.20 21.35 5.44
C LEU A 37 -17.10 22.05 4.41
N PHE A 38 -18.25 21.45 4.09
CA PHE A 38 -19.20 21.91 3.09
C PHE A 38 -20.64 21.94 3.66
N PRO A 39 -20.97 22.92 4.51
CA PRO A 39 -22.26 22.95 5.22
C PRO A 39 -23.49 23.04 4.31
N ARG A 40 -23.32 23.57 3.09
CA ARG A 40 -24.40 23.72 2.10
C ARG A 40 -24.54 22.51 1.17
N LEU A 41 -23.73 21.46 1.33
CA LEU A 41 -23.77 20.31 0.42
C LEU A 41 -25.16 19.67 0.38
N LEU A 42 -25.83 19.51 1.53
CA LEU A 42 -27.15 18.87 1.59
C LEU A 42 -28.23 19.61 0.78
N SER A 43 -28.15 20.95 0.66
CA SER A 43 -29.14 21.70 -0.14
C SER A 43 -29.01 21.47 -1.64
N HIS A 44 -27.96 20.79 -2.08
CA HIS A 44 -27.72 20.46 -3.48
C HIS A 44 -27.90 18.96 -3.79
N LEU A 45 -28.23 18.14 -2.79
CA LEU A 45 -28.44 16.71 -2.94
C LEU A 45 -29.92 16.39 -2.76
N ASP A 46 -30.50 15.61 -3.66
CA ASP A 46 -31.87 15.12 -3.49
C ASP A 46 -31.93 13.93 -2.54
N SER A 47 -30.87 13.11 -2.55
CA SER A 47 -30.76 11.92 -1.70
C SER A 47 -29.32 11.42 -1.60
N TRP A 48 -29.10 10.40 -0.77
CA TRP A 48 -27.85 9.65 -0.72
C TRP A 48 -28.10 8.14 -0.65
N ALA A 49 -27.10 7.35 -1.03
CA ALA A 49 -27.10 5.90 -0.97
C ALA A 49 -25.81 5.39 -0.30
N ASP A 50 -25.96 4.57 0.75
CA ASP A 50 -24.84 3.85 1.37
C ASP A 50 -24.70 2.47 0.71
N LEU A 51 -23.68 2.33 -0.13
CA LEU A 51 -23.46 1.10 -0.87
C LEU A 51 -23.11 -0.08 0.04
N ALA A 52 -22.51 0.17 1.20
CA ALA A 52 -22.19 -0.88 2.16
C ALA A 52 -23.46 -1.51 2.73
N GLU A 53 -24.53 -0.72 2.91
CA GLU A 53 -25.82 -1.21 3.40
C GLU A 53 -26.58 -1.97 2.31
N ILE A 54 -26.59 -1.46 1.08
CA ILE A 54 -27.17 -2.15 -0.07
C ILE A 54 -26.52 -3.53 -0.24
N VAL A 55 -25.19 -3.58 -0.22
CA VAL A 55 -24.41 -4.82 -0.30
C VAL A 55 -24.74 -5.76 0.85
N ALA A 56 -24.86 -5.26 2.08
CA ALA A 56 -25.20 -6.09 3.23
C ALA A 56 -26.58 -6.75 3.05
N VAL A 57 -27.58 -5.98 2.60
CA VAL A 57 -28.93 -6.49 2.29
C VAL A 57 -28.86 -7.55 1.18
N MET A 58 -28.16 -7.26 0.09
CA MET A 58 -28.00 -8.20 -1.04
C MET A 58 -27.22 -9.46 -0.66
N ALA A 59 -26.34 -9.39 0.35
CA ALA A 59 -25.60 -10.54 0.87
C ALA A 59 -26.40 -11.35 1.90
N GLY A 60 -27.64 -10.95 2.23
CA GLY A 60 -28.43 -11.57 3.30
C GLY A 60 -27.85 -11.33 4.69
N ILE A 61 -26.99 -10.32 4.85
CA ILE A 61 -26.40 -9.94 6.12
C ILE A 61 -27.39 -9.00 6.82
N LEU A 62 -27.81 -9.37 8.03
CA LEU A 62 -28.63 -8.49 8.86
C LEU A 62 -27.89 -7.15 9.02
N VAL A 63 -28.53 -6.05 8.59
CA VAL A 63 -27.97 -4.68 8.64
C VAL A 63 -27.54 -4.28 10.06
N ARG A 64 -28.15 -4.89 11.08
CA ARG A 64 -27.81 -4.71 12.51
C ARG A 64 -26.59 -5.49 12.98
N SER A 65 -26.09 -6.44 12.19
CA SER A 65 -24.83 -7.10 12.50
C SER A 65 -23.68 -6.13 12.26
N LYS A 66 -22.74 -6.04 13.20
CA LYS A 66 -21.51 -5.23 13.03
C LYS A 66 -20.59 -5.75 11.90
N LYS A 67 -21.00 -6.79 11.17
CA LYS A 67 -20.23 -7.46 10.12
C LYS A 67 -20.49 -6.82 8.76
N ARG A 68 -20.12 -5.55 8.58
CA ARG A 68 -20.09 -4.93 7.24
C ARG A 68 -18.98 -5.59 6.41
N ARG A 69 -19.26 -5.93 5.16
CA ARG A 69 -18.25 -6.40 4.21
C ARG A 69 -17.36 -5.23 3.79
N SER A 70 -16.12 -5.53 3.38
CA SER A 70 -15.23 -4.49 2.87
C SER A 70 -15.55 -4.19 1.40
N LEU A 71 -15.32 -2.94 0.96
CA LEU A 71 -15.45 -2.55 -0.45
C LEU A 71 -14.61 -3.46 -1.36
N ARG A 72 -13.41 -3.82 -0.89
CA ARG A 72 -12.53 -4.76 -1.60
C ARG A 72 -13.18 -6.12 -1.81
N ASP A 73 -13.73 -6.74 -0.77
CA ASP A 73 -14.34 -8.06 -0.87
C ASP A 73 -15.57 -8.05 -1.78
N THR A 74 -16.35 -6.96 -1.74
CA THR A 74 -17.47 -6.74 -2.66
C THR A 74 -16.99 -6.65 -4.10
N MET A 75 -15.97 -5.84 -4.38
CA MET A 75 -15.39 -5.72 -5.73
C MET A 75 -14.91 -7.08 -6.25
N LEU A 76 -14.20 -7.85 -5.43
CA LEU A 76 -13.77 -9.20 -5.80
C LEU A 76 -14.94 -10.12 -6.13
N THR A 77 -16.02 -10.05 -5.34
CA THR A 77 -17.23 -10.85 -5.54
C THR A 77 -17.97 -10.45 -6.82
N LEU A 78 -17.94 -9.17 -7.19
CA LEU A 78 -18.52 -8.65 -8.43
C LEU A 78 -17.66 -8.93 -9.67
N GLY A 79 -16.60 -9.75 -9.53
CA GLY A 79 -15.74 -10.14 -10.63
C GLY A 79 -14.71 -9.09 -11.03
N PHE A 80 -14.56 -8.01 -10.23
CA PHE A 80 -13.44 -7.11 -10.44
C PHE A 80 -12.15 -7.83 -10.06
N PRO A 81 -11.16 -7.91 -10.98
CA PRO A 81 -9.90 -8.55 -10.67
C PRO A 81 -9.25 -7.82 -9.49
N SER A 82 -8.63 -8.58 -8.58
CA SER A 82 -7.97 -8.01 -7.41
C SER A 82 -6.92 -6.96 -7.80
N HIS A 83 -6.37 -7.03 -9.02
CA HIS A 83 -5.36 -6.14 -9.55
C HIS A 83 -5.43 -6.18 -11.08
N ASP A 84 -5.72 -5.06 -11.77
CA ASP A 84 -5.01 -4.75 -13.03
C ASP A 84 -5.31 -3.41 -13.74
N LYS A 85 -6.30 -2.59 -13.35
CA LYS A 85 -6.52 -1.30 -14.07
C LYS A 85 -6.82 -0.06 -13.21
N TYR A 86 -6.92 -0.21 -11.88
CA TYR A 86 -7.31 0.87 -10.96
C TYR A 86 -6.41 0.93 -9.73
N THR A 87 -5.10 0.73 -9.90
CA THR A 87 -4.13 0.88 -8.80
C THR A 87 -3.03 1.83 -9.24
N VAL A 88 -3.22 3.13 -8.99
CA VAL A 88 -2.09 4.04 -8.75
C VAL A 88 -1.65 3.80 -7.31
N GLN A 89 -0.98 2.67 -7.06
CA GLN A 89 -0.47 2.32 -5.72
C GLN A 89 1.00 1.91 -5.73
N ASP A 90 1.74 2.23 -6.79
CA ASP A 90 3.10 1.74 -7.00
C ASP A 90 4.24 2.75 -6.76
N ILE A 91 4.05 3.85 -6.03
CA ILE A 91 5.21 4.73 -5.72
C ILE A 91 5.47 4.94 -4.23
N LEU A 92 4.48 4.88 -3.34
CA LEU A 92 4.73 5.07 -1.91
C LEU A 92 3.81 4.15 -1.09
N ARG A 93 4.38 3.05 -0.57
CA ARG A 93 3.76 2.11 0.41
C ARG A 93 3.27 2.76 1.72
N GLN A 94 3.23 4.10 1.79
CA GLN A 94 2.79 4.89 2.95
C GLN A 94 1.44 5.58 2.75
N HIS A 95 0.87 5.61 1.53
CA HIS A 95 -0.49 6.11 1.33
C HIS A 95 -1.53 5.00 1.50
N ALA A 96 -1.77 4.71 2.77
CA ALA A 96 -2.99 4.07 3.24
C ALA A 96 -4.21 4.84 2.70
N HIS A 97 -5.10 4.14 1.99
CA HIS A 97 -6.42 4.61 1.54
C HIS A 97 -6.45 5.93 0.75
N ASP A 98 -6.37 5.83 -0.58
CA ASP A 98 -6.65 6.96 -1.47
C ASP A 98 -8.16 7.13 -1.65
N ALA A 99 -8.70 8.28 -1.20
CA ALA A 99 -10.12 8.57 -1.23
C ALA A 99 -10.69 8.68 -2.65
N GLY A 100 -9.92 9.17 -3.62
CA GLY A 100 -10.33 9.27 -5.02
C GLY A 100 -10.49 7.89 -5.67
N MET A 101 -9.57 6.97 -5.34
CA MET A 101 -9.65 5.58 -5.76
C MET A 101 -10.82 4.86 -5.10
N ASP A 102 -11.09 5.10 -3.81
CA ASP A 102 -12.22 4.49 -3.11
C ASP A 102 -13.56 5.03 -3.63
N ALA A 103 -13.66 6.31 -4.00
CA ALA A 103 -14.82 6.86 -4.70
C ALA A 103 -15.03 6.20 -6.07
N THR A 104 -13.96 6.03 -6.86
CA THR A 104 -14.00 5.35 -8.17
C THR A 104 -14.44 3.89 -8.03
N ARG A 105 -13.90 3.16 -7.04
CA ARG A 105 -14.27 1.77 -6.76
C ARG A 105 -15.72 1.66 -6.30
N THR A 106 -16.18 2.61 -5.48
CA THR A 106 -17.57 2.66 -5.04
C THR A 106 -18.52 2.88 -6.22
N ALA A 107 -18.21 3.81 -7.12
CA ALA A 107 -18.98 4.02 -8.34
C ALA A 107 -19.01 2.77 -9.23
N ALA A 108 -17.85 2.12 -9.42
CA ALA A 108 -17.75 0.87 -10.19
C ALA A 108 -18.57 -0.28 -9.57
N ALA A 109 -18.50 -0.45 -8.25
CA ALA A 109 -19.32 -1.42 -7.53
C ALA A 109 -20.82 -1.14 -7.72
N MET A 110 -21.25 0.12 -7.61
CA MET A 110 -22.64 0.49 -7.83
C MET A 110 -23.10 0.15 -9.25
N LEU A 111 -22.32 0.52 -10.27
CA LEU A 111 -22.63 0.21 -11.67
C LEU A 111 -22.74 -1.31 -11.90
N ALA A 112 -21.84 -2.09 -11.30
CA ALA A 112 -21.91 -3.54 -11.38
C ALA A 112 -23.15 -4.12 -10.70
N LEU A 113 -23.55 -3.60 -9.53
CA LEU A 113 -24.79 -4.01 -8.87
C LEU A 113 -26.03 -3.65 -9.69
N MET A 114 -26.04 -2.47 -10.32
CA MET A 114 -27.12 -2.05 -11.22
C MET A 114 -27.20 -2.91 -12.48
N ALA A 115 -26.06 -3.34 -13.01
CA ALA A 115 -26.00 -4.25 -14.15
C ALA A 115 -26.46 -5.69 -13.81
N TYR A 116 -26.44 -6.07 -12.53
CA TYR A 116 -26.85 -7.39 -12.03
C TYR A 116 -27.98 -7.29 -10.98
N PRO A 117 -29.18 -6.83 -11.36
CA PRO A 117 -30.19 -6.37 -10.41
C PRO A 117 -30.87 -7.45 -9.54
N LEU A 118 -30.55 -8.74 -9.65
CA LEU A 118 -31.37 -9.82 -9.05
C LEU A 118 -30.61 -11.00 -8.44
N ARG A 119 -29.31 -10.87 -8.12
CA ARG A 119 -28.58 -11.96 -7.46
C ARG A 119 -28.22 -11.60 -6.04
N GLN A 120 -28.61 -12.46 -5.10
CA GLN A 120 -27.99 -12.51 -3.78
C GLN A 120 -26.48 -12.62 -4.00
N ILE A 121 -25.71 -11.68 -3.46
CA ILE A 121 -24.26 -11.67 -3.62
C ILE A 121 -23.66 -12.53 -2.51
N ALA A 122 -23.03 -13.64 -2.88
CA ALA A 122 -22.33 -14.49 -1.93
C ALA A 122 -20.94 -13.90 -1.66
N ILE A 123 -20.85 -12.92 -0.75
CA ILE A 123 -19.57 -12.39 -0.30
C ILE A 123 -19.01 -13.33 0.78
N PRO A 124 -17.91 -14.06 0.51
CA PRO A 124 -17.35 -15.01 1.45
C PRO A 124 -16.99 -14.33 2.77
N GLU A 125 -17.31 -15.00 3.88
CA GLU A 125 -16.83 -14.59 5.20
C GLU A 125 -15.40 -15.04 5.37
N TRP A 126 -14.46 -14.16 5.07
CA TRP A 126 -13.07 -14.43 5.39
C TRP A 126 -12.89 -14.42 6.91
N THR A 127 -12.53 -15.57 7.46
CA THR A 127 -12.05 -15.69 8.84
C THR A 127 -10.80 -14.81 9.03
N MET A 128 -10.53 -14.39 10.27
CA MET A 128 -9.28 -13.66 10.56
C MET A 128 -8.05 -14.48 10.15
N ASN A 129 -8.10 -15.80 10.36
CA ASN A 129 -7.04 -16.72 9.93
C ASN A 129 -6.83 -16.72 8.41
N GLU A 130 -7.88 -16.70 7.59
CA GLU A 130 -7.75 -16.63 6.13
C GLU A 130 -7.24 -15.26 5.66
N LYS A 131 -7.67 -14.18 6.31
CA LYS A 131 -7.14 -12.82 6.05
C LYS A 131 -5.66 -12.75 6.40
N GLU A 132 -5.26 -13.31 7.54
CA GLU A 132 -3.87 -13.41 7.96
C GLU A 132 -3.05 -14.32 7.07
N ALA A 133 -3.56 -15.50 6.69
CA ALA A 133 -2.88 -16.41 5.78
C ALA A 133 -2.58 -15.72 4.44
N ARG A 134 -3.55 -14.98 3.88
CA ARG A 134 -3.33 -14.16 2.68
C ARG A 134 -2.29 -13.07 2.87
N LYS A 135 -2.26 -12.43 4.05
CA LYS A 135 -1.26 -11.42 4.40
C LYS A 135 0.14 -12.05 4.53
N ARG A 136 0.25 -13.22 5.17
CA ARG A 136 1.50 -13.99 5.33
C ARG A 136 2.07 -14.44 3.99
N LEU A 137 1.22 -14.83 3.05
CA LEU A 137 1.63 -15.18 1.69
C LEU A 137 2.03 -13.97 0.84
N SER A 138 1.77 -12.73 1.31
CA SER A 138 1.91 -11.50 0.53
C SER A 138 3.20 -10.72 0.68
N GLY A 139 4.09 -11.18 1.56
CA GLY A 139 5.38 -10.56 1.80
C GLY A 139 6.41 -11.61 2.15
N ARG A 140 7.63 -11.14 2.42
CA ARG A 140 8.65 -11.98 3.05
C ARG A 140 8.10 -12.50 4.39
N PRO A 141 8.21 -13.81 4.69
CA PRO A 141 7.88 -14.33 6.00
C PRO A 141 8.58 -13.53 7.11
N PRO A 142 7.98 -13.36 8.30
CA PRO A 142 8.54 -12.51 9.35
C PRO A 142 9.99 -12.89 9.72
N ARG A 143 10.90 -11.90 9.76
CA ARG A 143 12.32 -12.13 10.12
C ARG A 143 12.49 -12.82 11.47
N SER A 144 11.66 -12.44 12.43
CA SER A 144 11.70 -12.96 13.81
C SER A 144 11.43 -14.46 13.87
N GLU A 145 10.64 -14.99 12.94
CA GLU A 145 10.30 -16.42 12.87
C GLU A 145 11.19 -17.17 11.89
N PHE A 146 11.65 -16.49 10.83
CA PHE A 146 12.42 -17.07 9.74
C PHE A 146 13.66 -16.21 9.43
N PRO A 147 14.70 -16.27 10.28
CA PRO A 147 15.90 -15.44 10.14
C PRO A 147 16.75 -15.80 8.91
N HIS A 148 16.69 -17.06 8.46
CA HIS A 148 17.43 -17.56 7.31
C HIS A 148 16.52 -17.61 6.09
N ALA A 149 16.53 -16.55 5.28
CA ALA A 149 15.70 -16.43 4.09
C ALA A 149 16.53 -16.17 2.84
N VAL A 150 16.09 -16.71 1.71
CA VAL A 150 16.67 -16.47 0.39
C VAL A 150 15.62 -15.81 -0.49
N ARG A 151 16.00 -14.69 -1.11
CA ARG A 151 15.24 -14.09 -2.19
C ARG A 151 15.59 -14.79 -3.49
N ILE A 152 14.59 -15.31 -4.19
CA ILE A 152 14.76 -15.89 -5.53
C ILE A 152 14.18 -14.89 -6.53
N CYS A 153 14.98 -14.46 -7.50
CA CYS A 153 14.51 -13.64 -8.61
C CYS A 153 15.08 -14.14 -9.93
N VAL A 154 14.55 -13.64 -11.05
CA VAL A 154 15.16 -13.88 -12.36
C VAL A 154 16.31 -12.90 -12.56
N ASP A 155 17.44 -13.38 -13.07
CA ASP A 155 18.66 -12.59 -13.23
C ASP A 155 18.45 -11.33 -14.11
N SER A 156 17.61 -11.44 -15.14
CA SER A 156 17.20 -10.34 -16.01
C SER A 156 16.22 -9.35 -15.38
N GLY A 157 15.79 -9.57 -14.13
CA GLY A 157 14.78 -8.75 -13.46
C GLY A 157 13.35 -8.96 -13.96
N GLY A 158 13.12 -9.96 -14.81
CA GLY A 158 11.81 -10.28 -15.39
C GLY A 158 10.88 -11.06 -14.45
N ALA A 159 9.71 -11.42 -14.99
CA ALA A 159 8.74 -12.23 -14.27
C ALA A 159 9.31 -13.61 -13.89
N MET A 160 8.90 -14.14 -12.75
CA MET A 160 9.22 -15.48 -12.27
C MET A 160 8.80 -16.53 -13.33
N PRO A 161 9.54 -17.65 -13.44
CA PRO A 161 9.12 -18.79 -14.24
C PRO A 161 7.75 -19.30 -13.79
N ILE A 162 6.93 -19.78 -14.74
CA ILE A 162 5.59 -20.31 -14.49
C ILE A 162 5.67 -21.53 -13.56
N THR A 163 6.76 -22.31 -13.67
CA THR A 163 7.04 -23.48 -12.84
C THR A 163 7.24 -23.14 -11.37
N ILE A 164 7.55 -21.88 -11.01
CA ILE A 164 7.76 -21.43 -9.62
C ILE A 164 7.00 -20.14 -9.29
N SER A 165 5.94 -19.83 -10.05
CA SER A 165 5.18 -18.58 -9.97
C SER A 165 4.22 -18.50 -8.78
N SER A 166 4.00 -19.60 -8.05
CA SER A 166 3.12 -19.63 -6.88
C SER A 166 3.84 -20.24 -5.68
N PRO A 167 3.42 -19.91 -4.43
CA PRO A 167 4.04 -20.49 -3.25
C PRO A 167 4.07 -22.02 -3.27
N ALA A 168 2.96 -22.67 -3.64
CA ALA A 168 2.88 -24.13 -3.75
C ALA A 168 3.82 -24.71 -4.81
N LYS A 169 3.91 -24.05 -5.98
CA LYS A 169 4.82 -24.44 -7.06
C LYS A 169 6.29 -24.27 -6.65
N LEU A 170 6.61 -23.17 -5.97
CA LEU A 170 7.95 -22.89 -5.46
C LEU A 170 8.36 -23.90 -4.36
N ASP A 171 7.48 -24.21 -3.41
CA ASP A 171 7.72 -25.24 -2.39
C ASP A 171 8.02 -26.60 -3.04
N ALA A 172 7.18 -27.03 -3.99
CA ALA A 172 7.39 -28.27 -4.71
C ALA A 172 8.72 -28.30 -5.48
N PHE A 173 9.05 -27.20 -6.17
CA PHE A 173 10.33 -27.07 -6.89
C PHE A 173 11.53 -27.19 -5.94
N VAL A 174 11.49 -26.50 -4.80
CA VAL A 174 12.57 -26.55 -3.80
C VAL A 174 12.72 -27.97 -3.26
N ARG A 175 11.63 -28.63 -2.86
CA ARG A 175 11.66 -30.01 -2.35
C ARG A 175 12.21 -31.00 -3.37
N GLN A 176 11.88 -30.83 -4.65
CA GLN A 176 12.36 -31.71 -5.71
C GLN A 176 13.85 -31.50 -6.02
N ARG A 177 14.33 -30.25 -5.95
CA ARG A 177 15.69 -29.91 -6.38
C ARG A 177 16.72 -29.88 -5.26
N PHE A 178 16.28 -29.82 -4.02
CA PHE A 178 17.12 -29.67 -2.83
C PHE A 178 16.84 -30.80 -1.82
N GLU A 179 17.04 -32.04 -2.26
CA GLU A 179 16.76 -33.25 -1.45
C GLU A 179 17.70 -33.39 -0.23
N SER A 180 18.91 -32.85 -0.32
CA SER A 180 19.99 -33.05 0.65
C SER A 180 19.93 -32.13 1.89
N GLY A 181 19.19 -31.02 1.86
CA GLY A 181 19.19 -30.02 2.94
C GLY A 181 17.88 -29.92 3.75
N GLY A 182 16.86 -30.70 3.41
CA GLY A 182 15.57 -30.70 4.11
C GLY A 182 14.55 -29.72 3.55
N ALA A 183 13.32 -29.83 4.06
CA ALA A 183 12.18 -29.06 3.58
C ALA A 183 12.32 -27.55 3.90
N PRO A 184 11.87 -26.65 3.01
CA PRO A 184 11.77 -25.24 3.36
C PRO A 184 10.81 -25.06 4.53
N ALA A 185 11.18 -24.18 5.46
CA ALA A 185 10.39 -23.85 6.64
C ALA A 185 9.18 -22.98 6.28
N ALA A 186 9.36 -22.09 5.31
CA ALA A 186 8.28 -21.29 4.72
C ALA A 186 8.65 -20.86 3.30
N VAL A 187 7.61 -20.58 2.49
CA VAL A 187 7.77 -20.00 1.16
C VAL A 187 6.77 -18.88 0.95
N ALA A 188 7.16 -17.87 0.17
CA ALA A 188 6.25 -16.81 -0.27
C ALA A 188 6.61 -16.34 -1.68
N ILE A 189 5.65 -15.73 -2.38
CA ILE A 189 5.87 -15.08 -3.68
C ILE A 189 5.35 -13.66 -3.61
N CYS A 190 6.14 -12.71 -4.08
CA CYS A 190 5.79 -11.30 -4.08
C CYS A 190 5.60 -10.79 -5.53
N PRO A 191 4.43 -10.20 -5.87
CA PRO A 191 3.17 -10.14 -5.11
C PRO A 191 2.36 -11.45 -5.29
N PRO A 192 1.65 -11.96 -4.26
CA PRO A 192 0.98 -13.27 -4.35
C PRO A 192 -0.24 -13.26 -5.26
N ASN A 193 -0.90 -12.11 -5.37
CA ASN A 193 -2.15 -11.89 -6.10
C ASN A 193 -1.93 -11.17 -7.44
N ALA A 194 -0.67 -10.97 -7.84
CA ALA A 194 -0.37 -10.46 -9.16
C ALA A 194 -0.50 -11.58 -10.20
N PRO A 195 -0.86 -11.28 -11.45
CA PRO A 195 -0.73 -12.26 -12.54
C PRO A 195 0.71 -12.78 -12.60
N GLU A 196 0.91 -14.03 -13.06
CA GLU A 196 2.23 -14.68 -13.09
C GLU A 196 3.29 -13.82 -13.80
N THR A 197 2.88 -13.06 -14.81
CA THR A 197 3.69 -12.12 -15.59
C THR A 197 4.23 -10.91 -14.82
N ARG A 198 3.78 -10.67 -13.58
CA ARG A 198 4.19 -9.54 -12.74
C ARG A 198 4.88 -9.93 -11.44
N LYS A 199 4.97 -11.22 -11.16
CA LYS A 199 5.68 -11.73 -9.98
C LYS A 199 7.16 -11.67 -10.27
N THR A 200 7.93 -10.90 -9.53
CA THR A 200 9.36 -10.70 -9.84
C THR A 200 10.29 -11.49 -8.92
N HIS A 201 9.80 -11.90 -7.76
CA HIS A 201 10.60 -12.63 -6.79
C HIS A 201 9.78 -13.51 -5.85
N GLY A 202 10.46 -14.50 -5.28
CA GLY A 202 10.01 -15.36 -4.21
C GLY A 202 10.92 -15.28 -2.99
N TRP A 203 10.42 -15.81 -1.88
CA TRP A 203 11.15 -16.00 -0.64
C TRP A 203 11.09 -17.47 -0.26
N VAL A 204 12.23 -18.04 0.10
CA VAL A 204 12.35 -19.39 0.66
C VAL A 204 13.08 -19.28 1.99
N CYS A 205 12.48 -19.79 3.04
CA CYS A 205 12.99 -19.72 4.40
C CYS A 205 13.44 -21.09 4.87
N PHE A 206 14.53 -21.12 5.64
CA PHE A 206 15.13 -22.32 6.19
C PHE A 206 15.29 -22.21 7.70
N VAL A 207 15.42 -23.36 8.37
CA VAL A 207 15.58 -23.44 9.83
C VAL A 207 17.01 -23.07 10.25
N GLY A 208 18.01 -23.31 9.39
CA GLY A 208 19.43 -23.08 9.71
C GLY A 208 20.21 -22.42 8.58
N LEU A 209 21.30 -21.75 8.95
CA LEU A 209 22.21 -21.04 8.03
C LEU A 209 22.86 -22.00 7.03
N ASP A 210 23.42 -23.11 7.51
CA ASP A 210 24.14 -24.08 6.66
C ASP A 210 23.23 -24.64 5.53
N VAL A 211 21.97 -24.89 5.86
CA VAL A 211 20.95 -25.38 4.91
C VAL A 211 20.68 -24.32 3.84
N MET A 212 20.54 -23.07 4.27
CA MET A 212 20.31 -21.93 3.38
C MET A 212 21.50 -21.70 2.45
N GLU A 213 22.72 -21.78 2.95
CA GLU A 213 23.95 -21.62 2.16
C GLU A 213 24.11 -22.76 1.15
N GLY A 214 23.85 -24.00 1.57
CA GLY A 214 23.80 -25.17 0.67
C GLY A 214 22.77 -24.98 -0.45
N PHE A 215 21.57 -24.48 -0.11
CA PHE A 215 20.53 -24.18 -1.08
C PHE A 215 20.98 -23.16 -2.13
N VAL A 216 21.61 -22.07 -1.70
CA VAL A 216 22.13 -21.04 -2.62
C VAL A 216 23.26 -21.61 -3.49
N GLY A 217 24.22 -22.32 -2.89
CA GLY A 217 25.32 -22.93 -3.63
C GLY A 217 24.85 -23.91 -4.71
N GLN A 218 23.76 -24.64 -4.45
CA GLN A 218 23.23 -25.64 -5.39
C GLN A 218 22.35 -25.04 -6.50
N LEU A 219 21.59 -23.98 -6.21
CA LEU A 219 20.56 -23.45 -7.13
C LEU A 219 20.87 -22.08 -7.72
N GLN A 220 21.96 -21.43 -7.31
CA GLN A 220 22.43 -20.21 -7.97
C GLN A 220 22.69 -20.45 -9.46
N GLY A 221 22.11 -19.62 -10.32
CA GLY A 221 22.26 -19.73 -11.78
C GLY A 221 21.46 -20.87 -12.42
N CYS A 222 20.61 -21.58 -11.66
CA CYS A 222 19.74 -22.62 -12.21
C CYS A 222 18.78 -22.04 -13.26
N VAL A 223 18.52 -22.79 -14.34
CA VAL A 223 17.61 -22.37 -15.41
C VAL A 223 16.26 -23.05 -15.25
N VAL A 224 15.19 -22.25 -15.18
CA VAL A 224 13.79 -22.71 -15.07
C VAL A 224 12.95 -21.99 -16.11
N ASP A 225 12.22 -22.73 -16.94
CA ASP A 225 11.46 -22.21 -18.10
C ASP A 225 12.29 -21.28 -19.01
N GLY A 226 13.57 -21.63 -19.22
CA GLY A 226 14.50 -20.82 -20.01
C GLY A 226 14.99 -19.53 -19.33
N LYS A 227 14.68 -19.32 -18.05
CA LYS A 227 15.11 -18.15 -17.26
C LYS A 227 16.12 -18.55 -16.20
N THR A 228 17.22 -17.81 -16.12
CA THR A 228 18.26 -18.00 -15.10
C THR A 228 17.82 -17.40 -13.77
N LEU A 229 17.89 -18.18 -12.71
CA LEU A 229 17.59 -17.76 -11.34
C LEU A 229 18.81 -17.11 -10.69
N ARG A 230 18.55 -16.01 -9.98
CA ARG A 230 19.48 -15.33 -9.06
C ARG A 230 18.94 -15.49 -7.64
N LEU A 231 19.74 -16.08 -6.76
CA LEU A 231 19.42 -16.24 -5.35
C LEU A 231 20.21 -15.19 -4.56
N CYS A 232 19.55 -14.47 -3.68
CA CYS A 232 20.17 -13.51 -2.78
C CYS A 232 19.88 -13.93 -1.35
N ILE A 233 20.92 -14.17 -0.56
CA ILE A 233 20.78 -14.39 0.88
C ILE A 233 20.24 -13.11 1.52
N ASP A 234 19.20 -13.26 2.32
CA ASP A 234 18.63 -12.23 3.19
C ASP A 234 18.60 -12.82 4.61
N GLY A 235 19.82 -12.99 5.15
CA GLY A 235 20.14 -13.65 6.41
C GLY A 235 20.09 -12.72 7.64
N PRO A 236 20.41 -13.23 8.85
CA PRO A 236 20.22 -12.51 10.09
C PRO A 236 21.18 -11.31 10.17
N PHE A 237 20.60 -10.14 10.38
CA PHE A 237 21.24 -8.84 10.38
C PHE A 237 22.15 -8.61 11.59
N GLU A 238 22.46 -9.55 12.50
CA GLU A 238 23.25 -9.20 13.69
C GLU A 238 24.60 -8.54 13.31
N VAL A 239 25.24 -8.99 12.23
CA VAL A 239 26.47 -8.39 11.69
C VAL A 239 26.23 -7.10 10.88
N GLU A 240 25.02 -6.92 10.35
CA GLU A 240 24.68 -5.82 9.44
C GLU A 240 23.94 -4.68 10.13
N GLU A 241 23.21 -4.94 11.21
CA GLU A 241 22.55 -3.98 12.10
C GLU A 241 23.57 -3.36 13.06
N GLU A 242 24.56 -4.13 13.52
CA GLU A 242 25.72 -3.58 14.23
C GLU A 242 26.53 -2.66 13.31
N ARG A 243 26.83 -3.08 12.06
CA ARG A 243 27.44 -2.21 11.04
C ARG A 243 26.57 -1.01 10.66
N LEU A 244 25.25 -1.16 10.56
CA LEU A 244 24.34 -0.07 10.22
C LEU A 244 24.20 0.91 11.39
N ASN A 245 24.24 0.42 12.62
CA ASN A 245 24.29 1.24 13.83
C ASN A 245 25.63 1.97 13.95
N GLU A 246 26.76 1.32 13.62
CA GLU A 246 28.06 2.00 13.49
C GLU A 246 28.02 3.09 12.43
N LEU A 247 27.43 2.83 11.26
CA LEU A 247 27.29 3.83 10.19
C LEU A 247 26.38 4.99 10.58
N ARG A 248 25.29 4.72 11.31
CA ARG A 248 24.39 5.75 11.86
C ARG A 248 25.12 6.61 12.89
N LEU A 249 25.88 5.98 13.79
CA LEU A 249 26.66 6.67 14.81
C LEU A 249 27.70 7.59 14.16
N ARG A 250 28.48 7.08 13.19
CA ARG A 250 29.45 7.88 12.42
C ARG A 250 28.80 9.06 11.70
N ARG A 251 27.60 8.87 11.13
CA ARG A 251 26.87 9.93 10.44
C ARG A 251 26.36 10.99 11.44
N GLN A 252 25.96 10.58 12.63
CA GLN A 252 25.56 11.50 13.69
C GLN A 252 26.75 12.33 14.19
N ASP A 253 27.90 11.71 14.41
CA ASP A 253 29.13 12.40 14.80
C ASP A 253 29.59 13.40 13.73
N GLN A 254 29.49 13.02 12.44
CA GLN A 254 29.80 13.92 11.34
C GLN A 254 28.88 15.14 11.32
N VAL A 255 27.57 14.95 11.50
CA VAL A 255 26.60 16.05 11.54
C VAL A 255 26.89 16.99 12.72
N VAL A 256 27.22 16.44 13.89
CA VAL A 256 27.60 17.25 15.07
C VAL A 256 28.88 18.05 14.79
N ALA A 257 29.90 17.44 14.16
CA ALA A 257 31.13 18.12 13.78
C ALA A 257 30.89 19.26 12.77
N ASP A 258 30.03 19.02 11.77
CA ASP A 258 29.67 20.00 10.75
C ASP A 258 28.93 21.20 11.38
N VAL A 259 27.97 20.93 12.28
CA VAL A 259 27.23 21.97 13.01
C VAL A 259 28.17 22.78 13.92
N ALA A 260 29.06 22.12 14.67
CA ALA A 260 30.05 22.80 15.52
C ALA A 260 31.03 23.65 14.71
N THR A 261 31.36 23.23 13.48
CA THR A 261 32.20 24.02 12.56
C THR A 261 31.43 25.22 12.01
N ALA A 262 30.16 25.05 11.65
CA ALA A 262 29.31 26.15 11.19
C ALA A 262 29.10 27.20 12.28
N LEU A 263 28.86 26.78 13.53
CA LEU A 263 28.71 27.69 14.66
C LEU A 263 30.01 28.46 14.96
N ARG A 264 31.18 27.81 14.89
CA ARG A 264 32.47 28.50 15.03
C ARG A 264 32.73 29.52 13.92
N LYS A 265 32.33 29.21 12.69
CA LYS A 265 32.40 30.17 11.57
C LYS A 265 31.45 31.35 11.77
N ALA A 266 30.24 31.09 12.28
CA ALA A 266 29.28 32.14 12.58
C ALA A 266 29.78 33.07 13.71
N SER A 267 30.31 32.50 14.80
CA SER A 267 30.87 33.32 15.89
C SER A 267 32.11 34.12 15.47
N PHE A 268 32.92 33.58 14.55
CA PHE A 268 34.05 34.31 13.97
C PHE A 268 33.61 35.48 13.08
N LEU A 269 32.48 35.34 12.38
CA LEU A 269 31.91 36.42 11.58
C LEU A 269 31.33 37.53 12.47
N ASP A 270 30.71 37.18 13.61
CA ASP A 270 30.23 38.16 14.59
C ASP A 270 31.39 38.96 15.23
N GLU A 271 32.54 38.32 15.52
CA GLU A 271 33.74 39.03 15.97
C GLU A 271 34.35 39.95 14.89
N PHE A 272 34.26 39.56 13.61
CA PHE A 272 34.75 40.37 12.49
C PHE A 272 33.86 41.59 12.20
N GLN A 273 32.54 41.46 12.40
CA GLN A 273 31.61 42.58 12.24
C GLN A 273 31.78 43.64 13.33
N GLY A 274 32.14 43.25 14.55
CA GLY A 274 32.52 44.19 15.62
C GLY A 274 33.84 44.94 15.37
N ALA A 275 34.69 44.47 14.46
CA ALA A 275 35.96 45.11 14.11
C ALA A 275 35.87 46.10 12.93
N PHE A 276 34.73 46.15 12.22
CA PHE A 276 34.52 47.04 11.08
C PHE A 276 33.69 48.30 11.38
N ASP A 277 33.24 48.48 12.63
CA ASP A 277 32.61 49.73 13.12
C ASP A 277 33.68 50.79 13.49
N PHE A 278 34.62 51.05 12.58
CA PHE A 278 35.49 52.23 12.66
C PHE A 278 35.37 53.06 11.38
N GLY A 279 34.65 54.19 11.51
CA GLY A 279 34.88 55.37 10.66
C GLY A 279 33.77 55.73 9.67
N GLU A 280 32.55 55.96 10.13
CA GLU A 280 31.67 56.97 9.50
C GLU A 280 31.51 58.17 10.45
N GLU A 281 32.63 58.85 10.71
CA GLU A 281 32.62 60.24 11.16
C GLU A 281 33.22 61.11 10.05
N GLU A 282 32.51 62.20 9.75
CA GLU A 282 32.95 63.39 9.03
C GLU A 282 33.10 63.33 7.49
N LEU A 283 31.98 63.44 6.78
CA LEU A 283 31.84 64.40 5.68
C LEU A 283 30.39 64.93 5.75
N GLY A 284 30.11 66.11 6.30
CA GLY A 284 30.75 67.38 5.96
C GLY A 284 29.70 68.24 5.28
N ASN A 285 28.85 68.86 6.11
CA ASN A 285 27.94 69.94 5.75
C ASN A 285 28.72 71.06 5.03
N CYS A 286 28.46 71.29 3.74
CA CYS A 286 28.85 72.52 3.06
C CYS A 286 27.60 73.18 2.46
N CYS A 287 27.06 74.13 3.22
CA CYS A 287 26.21 75.21 2.74
C CYS A 287 26.97 76.12 1.77
N PHE A 288 26.27 76.70 0.79
CA PHE A 288 26.35 78.07 0.20
C PHE A 288 25.54 77.99 -1.11
N GLY A 289 24.48 78.75 -1.39
CA GLY A 289 24.13 80.12 -1.02
C GLY A 289 24.34 81.02 -2.24
N GLY A 290 23.25 81.48 -2.90
CA GLY A 290 23.30 82.44 -4.01
C GLY A 290 22.29 82.16 -5.12
#